data_AF-A0A932K636-F1
#
_entry.id   AF-A0A932K636-F1
#
_cell.length_a   1.000
_cell.length_b   1.000
_cell.length_c   1.000
_cell.angle_alpha   90.00
_cell.angle_beta   90.00
_cell.angle_gamma   90.00
#
_symmetry.space_group_name_H-M   'P 1'
#
loop_
_entity.id
_entity.type
_entity.pdbx_description
1 polymer ?
#
loop_
_entity_poly.entity_id
_entity_poly.type
_entity_poly.pdbx_seq_one_letter_code
_entity_poly.pdbx_strand_id
1 'polypeptide(L)'
;MRSEAGAFRLEVGVFPVRRLAFASQTQYHDGSLNLERAALREAIAEPRAIADLEVHLAHPGESCRIVHVLDAVAPMVKIQGRSTVYPGFLGPAIPAGSGRNHRLRGAAILVCCGPRFRRRRWRASRTSGVCDPAGPFAWLEGEVCALRGVLPRRGTRG
;
A
#
# COMPACT_ATOMS: atom_id res chain seq x y z
N MET A 1 -21.99 -35.13 18.44
CA MET A 1 -21.09 -34.41 17.51
C MET A 1 -20.26 -33.43 18.31
N ARG A 2 -18.98 -33.72 18.50
CA ARG A 2 -18.07 -32.79 19.20
C ARG A 2 -17.83 -31.62 18.26
N SER A 3 -18.19 -30.42 18.71
CA SER A 3 -17.88 -29.16 18.05
C SER A 3 -16.36 -28.98 18.02
N GLU A 4 -15.70 -29.34 16.92
CA GLU A 4 -14.37 -28.82 16.63
C GLU A 4 -14.53 -27.34 16.27
N ALA A 5 -14.61 -26.50 17.29
CA ALA A 5 -14.22 -25.11 17.15
C ALA A 5 -12.70 -25.11 16.90
N GLY A 6 -12.31 -25.43 15.67
CA GLY A 6 -10.92 -25.38 15.22
C GLY A 6 -10.41 -23.97 15.51
N ALA A 7 -9.51 -23.85 16.48
CA ALA A 7 -9.11 -22.56 17.02
C ALA A 7 -8.55 -21.65 15.92
N PHE A 8 -9.32 -20.61 15.56
CA PHE A 8 -8.87 -19.49 14.74
C PHE A 8 -7.82 -18.69 15.53
N ARG A 9 -6.59 -19.20 15.56
CA ARG A 9 -5.45 -18.57 16.20
C ARG A 9 -4.64 -17.85 15.13
N LEU A 10 -4.67 -16.53 15.18
CA LEU A 10 -3.85 -15.65 14.34
C LEU A 10 -2.77 -14.99 15.18
N GLU A 11 -1.52 -15.15 14.76
CA GLU A 11 -0.37 -14.47 15.33
C GLU A 11 0.08 -13.35 14.39
N VAL A 12 0.47 -12.21 14.95
CA VAL A 12 0.96 -11.06 14.19
C VAL A 12 2.34 -10.66 14.69
N GLY A 13 3.38 -10.98 13.90
CA GLY A 13 4.72 -10.45 14.09
C GLY A 13 4.78 -8.99 13.67
N VAL A 14 5.28 -8.12 14.54
CA VAL A 14 5.34 -6.67 14.30
C VAL A 14 6.79 -6.23 14.13
N PHE A 15 7.08 -5.61 12.99
CA PHE A 15 8.39 -5.08 12.64
C PHE A 15 8.26 -3.55 12.55
N PRO A 16 8.80 -2.79 13.52
CA PRO A 16 8.66 -1.34 13.55
C PRO A 16 9.55 -0.67 12.51
N VAL A 17 8.99 0.12 11.62
CA VAL A 17 9.69 1.01 10.69
C VAL A 17 9.73 2.40 11.30
N ARG A 18 10.94 2.90 11.56
CA ARG A 18 11.22 4.25 12.09
C ARG A 18 11.83 5.17 11.04
N ARG A 19 12.48 4.59 10.02
CA ARG A 19 13.13 5.30 8.93
C ARG A 19 12.89 4.55 7.64
N LEU A 20 12.49 5.27 6.60
CA LEU A 20 12.28 4.79 5.26
C LEU A 20 13.18 5.61 4.33
N ALA A 21 13.88 4.97 3.41
CA ALA A 21 14.72 5.68 2.46
C ALA A 21 14.84 4.92 1.15
N PHE A 22 15.12 5.64 0.06
CA PHE A 22 15.58 5.00 -1.16
C PHE A 22 17.06 4.66 -1.06
N ALA A 23 17.42 3.45 -1.48
CA ALA A 23 18.79 2.97 -1.56
C ALA A 23 19.01 2.12 -2.81
N SER A 24 20.23 1.61 -2.99
CA SER A 24 20.58 0.69 -4.07
C SER A 24 19.98 -0.71 -3.90
N GLN A 25 19.59 -1.08 -2.67
CA GLN A 25 19.05 -2.40 -2.36
C GLN A 25 17.89 -2.31 -1.37
N THR A 26 16.90 -3.19 -1.55
CA THR A 26 15.77 -3.32 -0.63
C THR A 26 16.17 -4.16 0.58
N GLN A 27 16.22 -3.56 1.76
CA GLN A 27 16.61 -4.24 3.00
C GLN A 27 15.93 -3.63 4.23
N TYR A 28 15.67 -4.47 5.23
CA TYR A 28 15.19 -4.04 6.54
C TYR A 28 16.23 -4.39 7.60
N HIS A 29 16.68 -3.39 8.37
CA HIS A 29 17.62 -3.58 9.46
C HIS A 29 17.31 -2.61 10.61
N ASP A 30 17.07 -3.17 11.80
CA ASP A 30 16.84 -2.43 13.05
C ASP A 30 15.88 -1.23 12.93
N GLY A 31 14.75 -1.46 12.25
CA GLY A 31 13.72 -0.46 12.02
C GLY A 31 14.01 0.59 10.95
N SER A 32 15.11 0.45 10.22
CA SER A 32 15.36 1.16 8.97
C SER A 32 15.00 0.28 7.77
N LEU A 33 14.08 0.76 6.94
CA LEU A 33 13.67 0.12 5.69
C LEU A 33 14.24 0.91 4.51
N ASN A 34 15.18 0.30 3.80
CA ASN A 34 15.69 0.82 2.55
C ASN A 34 14.93 0.16 1.40
N LEU A 35 14.54 0.95 0.40
CA LEU A 35 13.81 0.49 -0.77
C LEU A 35 14.59 0.81 -2.03
N GLU A 36 14.72 -0.16 -2.91
CA GLU A 36 15.21 0.06 -4.26
C GLU A 36 14.05 0.49 -5.16
N ARG A 37 14.14 1.70 -5.71
CA ARG A 37 13.06 2.30 -6.52
C ARG A 37 12.75 1.47 -7.77
N ALA A 38 13.78 0.98 -8.46
CA ALA A 38 13.63 0.21 -9.69
C ALA A 38 12.96 -1.14 -9.42
N ALA A 39 13.49 -1.92 -8.47
CA ALA A 39 12.91 -3.19 -8.08
C ALA A 39 11.46 -3.05 -7.60
N LEU A 40 11.13 -2.00 -6.84
CA LEU A 40 9.77 -1.75 -6.39
C LEU A 40 8.83 -1.44 -7.57
N ARG A 41 9.29 -0.66 -8.55
CA ARG A 41 8.52 -0.36 -9.75
C ARG A 41 8.25 -1.62 -10.56
N GLU A 42 9.25 -2.47 -10.75
CA GLU A 42 9.11 -3.74 -11.47
C GLU A 42 8.16 -4.70 -10.75
N ALA A 43 8.27 -4.80 -9.42
CA ALA A 43 7.39 -5.65 -8.62
C ALA A 43 5.91 -5.24 -8.68
N ILE A 44 5.61 -3.95 -8.84
CA ILE A 44 4.23 -3.43 -8.90
C ILE A 44 3.70 -3.37 -10.35
N ALA A 45 4.58 -3.28 -11.34
CA ALA A 45 4.22 -3.16 -12.75
C ALA A 45 3.62 -4.48 -13.30
N GLU A 46 2.41 -4.81 -12.88
CA GLU A 46 1.60 -5.79 -13.61
C GLU A 46 1.27 -5.22 -15.00
N PRO A 47 1.62 -5.91 -16.11
CA PRO A 47 1.60 -5.34 -17.47
C PRO A 47 0.23 -4.89 -18.00
N ARG A 48 -0.86 -5.06 -17.24
CA ARG A 48 -2.24 -4.91 -17.76
C ARG A 48 -3.09 -3.86 -17.04
N ALA A 49 -2.66 -3.32 -15.89
CA ALA A 49 -3.50 -2.42 -15.08
C ALA A 49 -2.96 -0.98 -15.00
N ILE A 50 -1.64 -0.79 -15.01
CA ILE A 50 -0.98 0.50 -14.76
C ILE A 50 -0.05 0.80 -15.94
N ALA A 51 -0.15 1.98 -16.55
CA ALA A 51 0.70 2.36 -17.68
C ALA A 51 1.99 3.03 -17.26
N ASP A 52 1.94 3.78 -16.17
CA ASP A 52 3.13 4.37 -15.56
C ASP A 52 2.94 4.44 -14.05
N LEU A 53 4.03 4.28 -13.31
CA LEU A 53 4.04 4.22 -11.85
C LEU A 53 5.20 5.05 -11.33
N GLU A 54 4.88 5.97 -10.43
CA GLU A 54 5.83 6.79 -9.71
C GLU A 54 5.71 6.51 -8.21
N VAL A 55 6.84 6.30 -7.55
CA VAL A 55 6.91 6.02 -6.11
C VAL A 55 7.48 7.23 -5.39
N HIS A 56 6.79 7.70 -4.37
CA HIS A 56 7.24 8.80 -3.50
C HIS A 56 7.31 8.32 -2.06
N LEU A 57 8.29 8.82 -1.31
CA LEU A 57 8.35 8.66 0.14
C LEU A 57 7.95 10.00 0.75
N ALA A 58 7.10 9.96 1.76
CA ALA A 58 6.69 11.11 2.53
C ALA A 58 6.90 10.81 4.02
N HIS A 59 7.55 11.73 4.71
CA HIS A 59 7.88 11.59 6.12
C HIS A 59 6.92 12.38 7.00
N PRO A 60 6.55 11.88 8.19
CA PRO A 60 5.80 12.68 9.16
C PRO A 60 6.50 14.01 9.45
N GLY A 61 5.76 15.12 9.42
CA GLY A 61 6.30 16.46 9.62
C GLY A 61 6.94 17.11 8.39
N GLU A 62 7.03 16.40 7.26
CA GLU A 62 7.40 17.01 5.98
C GLU A 62 6.26 17.94 5.50
N SER A 63 6.61 19.11 4.97
CA SER A 63 5.62 20.03 4.38
C SER A 63 5.20 19.54 2.98
N CYS A 64 4.48 18.42 2.93
CA CYS A 64 3.95 17.83 1.72
C CYS A 64 2.44 17.57 1.85
N ARG A 65 1.72 17.54 0.73
CA ARG A 65 0.28 17.20 0.70
C ARG A 65 0.04 16.10 -0.31
N ILE A 66 -0.51 14.98 0.16
CA ILE A 66 -0.82 13.83 -0.68
C ILE A 66 -2.29 13.95 -1.09
N VAL A 67 -2.53 14.20 -2.37
CA VAL A 67 -3.87 14.38 -2.93
C VAL A 67 -4.27 13.20 -3.79
N HIS A 68 -5.57 13.01 -3.94
CA HIS A 68 -6.17 11.91 -4.71
C HIS A 68 -5.83 10.52 -4.18
N VAL A 69 -5.75 10.40 -2.85
CA VAL A 69 -5.63 9.11 -2.18
C VAL A 69 -6.92 8.32 -2.42
N LEU A 70 -6.77 7.14 -3.00
CA LEU A 70 -7.84 6.18 -3.24
C LEU A 70 -8.01 5.23 -2.06
N ASP A 71 -6.88 4.74 -1.52
CA ASP A 71 -6.84 3.78 -0.42
C ASP A 71 -5.52 3.88 0.35
N ALA A 72 -5.52 3.38 1.59
CA ALA A 72 -4.37 3.29 2.48
C ALA A 72 -4.20 1.85 2.96
N VAL A 73 -3.12 1.20 2.53
CA VAL A 73 -2.87 -0.23 2.78
C VAL A 73 -1.71 -0.38 3.77
N ALA A 74 -1.91 -1.19 4.80
CA ALA A 74 -0.81 -1.55 5.71
C ALA A 74 0.10 -2.60 5.04
N PRO A 75 1.43 -2.40 5.00
CA PRO A 75 2.34 -3.39 4.45
C PRO A 75 2.38 -4.61 5.37
N MET A 76 1.86 -5.73 4.85
CA MET A 76 1.71 -6.97 5.59
C MET A 76 1.89 -8.16 4.65
N VAL A 77 2.45 -9.24 5.20
CA VAL A 77 2.60 -10.51 4.49
C VAL A 77 2.16 -11.66 5.37
N LYS A 78 1.57 -12.70 4.76
CA LYS A 78 1.19 -13.93 5.47
C LYS A 78 2.33 -14.92 5.32
N ILE A 79 2.92 -15.33 6.43
CA ILE A 79 4.06 -16.26 6.46
C ILE A 79 3.57 -17.70 6.61
N GLN A 80 2.47 -17.88 7.36
CA GLN A 80 1.87 -19.18 7.61
C GLN A 80 0.34 -19.07 7.60
N GLY A 81 -0.31 -20.06 6.99
CA GLY A 81 -1.77 -20.12 6.86
C GLY A 81 -2.20 -20.47 5.45
N ARG A 82 -3.48 -20.82 5.29
CA ARG A 82 -4.06 -21.23 4.00
C ARG A 82 -4.54 -20.07 3.13
N SER A 83 -4.70 -18.90 3.72
CA SER A 83 -5.20 -17.68 3.09
C SER A 83 -4.09 -16.66 2.91
N THR A 84 -4.38 -15.59 2.18
CA THR A 84 -3.51 -14.41 2.04
C THR A 84 -3.90 -13.35 3.08
N VAL A 85 -3.11 -12.27 3.19
CA VAL A 85 -3.42 -11.15 4.11
C VAL A 85 -4.68 -10.41 3.69
N TYR A 86 -4.94 -10.33 2.38
CA TYR A 86 -6.09 -9.67 1.80
C TYR A 86 -6.85 -10.67 0.91
N PRO A 87 -7.65 -11.59 1.50
CA PRO A 87 -8.42 -12.58 0.75
C PRO A 87 -9.41 -11.90 -0.21
N GLY A 88 -9.62 -12.52 -1.38
CA GLY A 88 -10.44 -11.95 -2.45
C GLY A 88 -9.73 -10.89 -3.30
N PHE A 89 -8.64 -10.28 -2.79
CA PHE A 89 -7.78 -9.38 -3.56
C PHE A 89 -6.50 -10.08 -4.03
N LEU A 90 -5.70 -10.59 -3.08
CA LEU A 90 -4.41 -11.24 -3.35
C LEU A 90 -4.51 -12.76 -3.51
N GLY A 91 -5.72 -13.33 -3.40
CA GLY A 91 -5.94 -14.77 -3.49
C GLY A 91 -7.40 -15.15 -3.26
N PRO A 92 -7.71 -16.45 -3.18
CA PRO A 92 -9.08 -16.92 -2.96
C PRO A 92 -9.71 -16.34 -1.70
N ALA A 93 -11.03 -16.14 -1.72
CA ALA A 93 -11.81 -15.62 -0.60
C ALA A 93 -11.98 -16.67 0.52
N ILE A 94 -10.89 -16.94 1.23
CA ILE A 94 -10.79 -17.90 2.34
C ILE A 94 -10.60 -17.12 3.65
N PRO A 95 -11.21 -17.54 4.79
CA PRO A 95 -11.02 -16.88 6.08
C PRO A 95 -9.53 -16.66 6.45
N ALA A 96 -9.18 -15.43 6.84
CA ALA A 96 -7.81 -15.03 7.21
C ALA A 96 -7.43 -15.22 8.68
N GLY A 97 -8.39 -15.62 9.53
CA GLY A 97 -8.30 -15.63 10.99
C GLY A 97 -7.39 -16.70 11.62
N SER A 98 -6.52 -17.36 10.85
CA SER A 98 -5.60 -18.39 11.35
C SER A 98 -4.20 -18.26 10.76
N GLY A 99 -3.18 -18.72 11.50
CA GLY A 99 -1.78 -18.73 11.04
C GLY A 99 -0.97 -17.53 11.55
N ARG A 100 0.04 -17.09 10.79
CA ARG A 100 0.96 -16.02 11.19
C ARG A 100 1.14 -14.98 10.08
N ASN A 101 0.96 -13.71 10.44
CA ASN A 101 1.20 -12.55 9.59
C ASN A 101 2.39 -11.76 10.12
N HIS A 102 3.18 -11.15 9.23
CA HIS A 102 4.14 -10.12 9.58
C HIS A 102 3.63 -8.76 9.08
N ARG A 103 3.71 -7.74 9.93
CA ARG A 103 3.32 -6.36 9.62
C ARG A 103 4.49 -5.41 9.84
N LEU A 104 4.67 -4.49 8.88
CA LEU A 104 5.51 -3.32 9.08
C LEU A 104 4.69 -2.25 9.81
N ARG A 105 4.97 -2.01 11.08
CA ARG A 105 4.31 -0.97 11.88
C ARG A 105 5.05 0.34 11.67
N GLY A 106 4.32 1.45 11.54
CA GLY A 106 4.94 2.72 11.21
C GLY A 106 5.30 2.83 9.73
N ALA A 107 4.62 2.07 8.87
CA ALA A 107 4.61 2.34 7.44
C ALA A 107 3.19 2.17 6.88
N ALA A 108 2.84 2.96 5.88
CA ALA A 108 1.59 2.85 5.13
C ALA A 108 1.84 3.06 3.64
N ILE A 109 1.13 2.31 2.81
CA ILE A 109 1.13 2.47 1.35
C ILE A 109 -0.12 3.24 0.96
N LEU A 110 0.04 4.43 0.40
CA LEU A 110 -1.06 5.21 -0.13
C LEU A 110 -1.15 5.02 -1.64
N VAL A 111 -2.30 4.56 -2.10
CA VAL A 111 -2.57 4.43 -3.54
C VAL A 111 -3.17 5.74 -4.02
N CYS A 112 -2.47 6.44 -4.90
CA CYS A 112 -2.91 7.70 -5.47
C CYS A 112 -3.09 7.55 -6.99
N CYS A 113 -4.19 8.08 -7.51
CA CYS A 113 -4.42 8.16 -8.95
C CYS A 113 -4.68 9.62 -9.33
N GLY A 114 -3.89 10.13 -10.29
CA GLY A 114 -4.12 11.47 -10.82
C GLY A 114 -5.52 11.60 -11.44
N PRO A 115 -6.09 12.82 -11.49
CA PRO A 115 -7.37 13.05 -12.12
C PRO A 115 -7.29 12.66 -13.60
N ARG A 116 -8.26 11.89 -14.08
CA ARG A 116 -8.42 11.68 -15.52
C ARG A 116 -8.82 13.02 -16.14
N PHE A 117 -7.85 13.77 -16.68
CA PHE A 117 -8.09 15.03 -17.37
C PHE A 117 -8.77 14.77 -18.72
N ARG A 118 -10.05 14.39 -18.68
CA ARG A 118 -10.91 14.33 -19.85
C ARG A 118 -11.47 15.73 -20.06
N ARG A 119 -11.04 16.42 -21.11
CA ARG A 119 -11.60 17.71 -21.56
C ARG A 119 -13.15 17.62 -21.51
N ARG A 120 -13.79 18.58 -20.83
CA ARG A 120 -15.23 18.94 -20.85
C ARG A 120 -16.23 18.33 -19.84
N ARG A 121 -15.83 17.67 -18.75
CA ARG A 121 -16.79 17.44 -17.65
C ARG A 121 -16.09 17.29 -16.31
N TRP A 122 -16.34 18.22 -15.39
CA TRP A 122 -16.07 18.09 -13.96
C TRP A 122 -16.92 16.94 -13.40
N ARG A 123 -16.55 15.69 -13.70
CA ARG A 123 -16.90 14.56 -12.85
C ARG A 123 -15.67 14.29 -12.01
N ALA A 124 -15.57 15.03 -10.90
CA ALA A 124 -14.74 14.59 -9.80
C ALA A 124 -15.13 13.14 -9.50
N SER A 125 -14.19 12.21 -9.60
CA SER A 125 -14.33 10.91 -8.95
C SER A 125 -14.59 11.23 -7.48
N ARG A 126 -15.80 10.93 -6.98
CA ARG A 126 -16.35 11.40 -5.69
C ARG A 126 -15.67 10.83 -4.43
N THR A 127 -14.50 10.23 -4.54
CA THR A 127 -13.78 9.65 -3.41
C THR A 127 -12.29 9.79 -3.68
N SER A 128 -11.74 10.95 -3.37
CA SER A 128 -10.30 11.15 -3.42
C SER A 128 -9.93 11.89 -2.15
N GLY A 129 -9.38 11.14 -1.19
CA GLY A 129 -8.97 11.66 0.11
C GLY A 129 -7.78 12.61 -0.05
N VAL A 130 -7.69 13.56 0.87
CA VAL A 130 -6.48 14.37 1.08
C VAL A 130 -5.83 13.84 2.35
N CYS A 131 -4.54 13.51 2.27
CA CYS A 131 -3.73 13.18 3.43
C CYS A 131 -2.70 14.29 3.62
N ASP A 132 -2.69 14.87 4.82
CA ASP A 132 -1.73 15.90 5.24
C ASP A 132 -0.82 15.30 6.33
N PRO A 133 0.40 14.86 5.98
CA PRO A 133 1.37 14.30 6.93
C PRO A 133 1.88 15.31 7.97
N ALA A 134 1.65 16.61 7.77
CA ALA A 134 2.00 17.68 8.71
C ALA A 134 0.81 18.11 9.61
N GLY A 135 -0.40 17.63 9.31
CA GLY A 135 -1.63 17.99 10.01
C GLY A 135 -2.11 16.94 11.03
N PRO A 136 -3.41 16.88 11.37
CA PRO A 136 -3.97 15.92 12.34
C PRO A 136 -3.83 14.43 11.93
N PHE A 137 -3.27 14.12 10.75
CA PHE A 137 -2.89 12.77 10.35
C PHE A 137 -1.45 12.40 10.70
N ALA A 138 -0.66 13.29 11.30
CA ALA A 138 0.66 12.98 11.87
C ALA A 138 0.61 11.89 12.96
N TRP A 139 -0.58 11.58 13.51
CA TRP A 139 -0.83 10.47 14.43
C TRP A 139 -0.79 9.08 13.79
N LEU A 140 -0.77 8.98 12.45
CA LEU A 140 -0.23 7.80 11.78
C LEU A 140 1.27 7.83 12.02
N GLU A 141 1.72 7.30 13.16
CA GLU A 141 3.12 7.25 13.57
C GLU A 141 3.95 6.36 12.64
N GLY A 142 4.14 6.77 11.39
CA GLY A 142 4.72 5.96 10.36
C GLY A 142 5.10 6.68 9.09
N GLU A 143 6.20 6.21 8.53
CA GLU A 143 6.76 6.58 7.24
C GLU A 143 5.79 6.18 6.11
N VAL A 144 5.36 7.14 5.29
CA VAL A 144 4.35 6.89 4.27
C VAL A 144 5.01 6.69 2.91
N CYS A 145 4.73 5.56 2.27
CA CYS A 145 5.08 5.33 0.86
C CYS A 145 3.85 5.66 0.00
N ALA A 146 3.92 6.73 -0.78
CA ALA A 146 2.86 7.12 -1.70
C ALA A 146 3.16 6.59 -3.09
N LEU A 147 2.29 5.72 -3.60
CA LEU A 147 2.34 5.21 -4.97
C LEU A 147 1.41 6.05 -5.83
N ARG A 148 1.96 6.77 -6.80
CA ARG A 148 1.19 7.48 -7.81
C ARG A 148 1.15 6.65 -9.10
N GLY A 149 0.01 6.06 -9.38
CA GLY A 149 -0.25 5.36 -10.64
C GLY A 149 -0.84 6.29 -11.71
N VAL A 150 -0.39 6.13 -12.96
CA VAL A 150 -1.03 6.66 -14.16
C VAL A 150 -1.63 5.48 -14.93
N LEU A 151 -2.96 5.48 -15.08
CA LEU A 151 -3.67 4.44 -15.83
C LEU A 151 -3.41 4.55 -17.33
N PRO A 152 -3.41 3.42 -18.08
CA PRO A 152 -3.29 3.44 -19.53
C PRO A 152 -4.37 4.28 -20.19
N ARG A 153 -3.97 5.05 -21.21
CA ARG A 153 -4.92 5.63 -22.16
C ARG A 153 -5.62 4.47 -22.84
N ARG A 154 -6.92 4.26 -22.57
CA ARG A 154 -7.75 3.41 -23.44
C ARG A 154 -7.61 3.99 -24.85
N GLY A 155 -7.05 3.19 -25.77
CA GLY A 155 -6.74 3.60 -27.13
C GLY A 155 -7.92 4.34 -27.78
N THR A 156 -7.60 5.42 -28.47
CA THR A 156 -8.42 5.90 -29.57
C THR A 156 -8.57 4.73 -30.53
N ARG A 157 -9.79 4.19 -30.67
CA ARG A 157 -10.12 3.37 -31.83
C ARG A 157 -9.85 4.26 -33.05
N GLY A 158 -8.84 3.88 -33.83
CA GLY A 158 -8.70 4.30 -35.22
C GLY A 158 -9.75 3.61 -36.06
#